data_AF-A0A7W1KEE2-F1
#
_entry.id   AF-A0A7W1KEE2-F1
#
_cell.length_a   1.000
_cell.length_b   1.000
_cell.length_c   1.000
_cell.angle_alpha   90.00
_cell.angle_beta   90.00
_cell.angle_gamma   90.00
#
_symmetry.space_group_name_H-M   'P 1'
#
loop_
_entity.id
_entity.type
_entity.pdbx_description
1 polymer ?
#
loop_
_entity_poly.entity_id
_entity_poly.type
_entity_poly.pdbx_seq_one_letter_code
_entity_poly.pdbx_strand_id
1 'polypeptide(L)'
;QRRRLQRKGTKSSKRKLKKTSDKEARHIKHTNHSLSKAIVQEAVDTGCLVIALENLTNIRDRIKATKRVRFRLHGWAWAQLQRFIVYKAQAVGLKVVFVNPAYTSKTCAECKELGIRVKHRFVCKVCGIQRHSDLNASLNISRIATSADAATGAVNHPNMEAALRSLL
;
A
#
# COMPACT_ATOMS: atom_id res chain seq x y z
N GLN A 1 -22.52 -17.41 -2.24
CA GLN A 1 -22.91 -17.79 -0.87
C GLN A 1 -23.38 -16.62 0.01
N ARG A 2 -22.59 -15.55 0.21
CA ARG A 2 -22.94 -14.38 1.07
C ARG A 2 -24.26 -13.68 0.69
N ARG A 3 -24.47 -13.37 -0.61
CA ARG A 3 -25.72 -12.75 -1.11
C ARG A 3 -26.97 -13.59 -0.81
N ARG A 4 -26.88 -14.91 -0.94
CA ARG A 4 -27.99 -15.84 -0.64
C ARG A 4 -28.37 -15.77 0.84
N LEU A 5 -27.38 -15.74 1.74
CA LEU A 5 -27.63 -15.62 3.18
C LEU A 5 -28.16 -14.23 3.55
N GLN A 6 -27.66 -13.16 2.92
CA GLN A 6 -28.17 -11.79 3.12
C GLN A 6 -29.64 -11.67 2.71
N ARG A 7 -30.03 -12.30 1.59
CA ARG A 7 -31.43 -12.33 1.14
C ARG A 7 -32.36 -13.09 2.08
N LYS A 8 -31.87 -14.15 2.75
CA LYS A 8 -32.69 -14.96 3.67
C LYS A 8 -33.08 -14.23 4.96
N GLY A 9 -32.21 -13.38 5.51
CA GLY A 9 -32.53 -12.52 6.66
C GLY A 9 -32.80 -13.20 8.01
N THR A 10 -32.95 -14.53 8.08
CA THR A 10 -33.24 -15.28 9.33
C THR A 10 -32.10 -15.20 10.35
N LYS A 11 -32.41 -15.40 11.65
CA LYS A 11 -31.41 -15.44 12.75
C LYS A 11 -30.25 -16.40 12.47
N SER A 12 -30.55 -17.60 11.96
CA SER A 12 -29.54 -18.60 11.56
C SER A 12 -28.67 -18.11 10.40
N SER A 13 -29.27 -17.48 9.37
CA SER A 13 -28.52 -16.91 8.25
C SER A 13 -27.59 -15.77 8.66
N LYS A 14 -28.03 -14.89 9.58
CA LYS A 14 -27.22 -13.81 10.18
C LYS A 14 -26.04 -14.37 10.99
N ARG A 15 -26.26 -15.39 11.83
CA ARG A 15 -25.19 -16.09 12.58
C ARG A 15 -24.14 -16.70 11.63
N LYS A 16 -24.58 -17.38 10.56
CA LYS A 16 -23.67 -17.96 9.58
C LYS A 16 -22.86 -16.89 8.84
N LEU A 17 -23.51 -15.78 8.46
CA LEU A 17 -22.83 -14.62 7.85
C LEU A 17 -21.73 -14.06 8.74
N LYS A 18 -22.02 -13.88 10.04
CA LYS A 18 -21.04 -13.41 11.03
C LYS A 18 -19.84 -14.36 11.11
N LYS A 19 -20.08 -15.66 11.30
CA LYS A 19 -19.02 -16.68 11.35
C LYS A 19 -18.14 -16.69 10.10
N THR A 20 -18.74 -16.59 8.90
CA THR A 20 -17.98 -16.50 7.65
C THR A 20 -17.18 -15.21 7.56
N SER A 21 -17.78 -14.07 7.93
CA SER A 21 -17.10 -12.77 7.92
C SER A 21 -15.92 -12.73 8.89
N ASP A 22 -16.04 -13.33 10.07
CA ASP A 22 -14.96 -13.39 11.07
C ASP A 22 -13.81 -14.29 10.59
N LYS A 23 -14.13 -15.41 9.92
CA LYS A 23 -13.12 -16.27 9.29
C LYS A 23 -12.34 -15.51 8.20
N GLU A 24 -13.07 -14.81 7.33
CA GLU A 24 -12.48 -13.97 6.27
C GLU A 24 -11.60 -12.86 6.87
N ALA A 25 -12.07 -12.15 7.90
CA ALA A 25 -11.31 -11.11 8.58
C ALA A 25 -10.02 -11.64 9.22
N ARG A 26 -10.06 -12.82 9.85
CA ARG A 26 -8.86 -13.47 10.39
C ARG A 26 -7.87 -13.84 9.31
N HIS A 27 -8.35 -14.40 8.18
CA HIS A 27 -7.50 -14.73 7.05
C HIS A 27 -6.82 -13.48 6.47
N ILE A 28 -7.60 -12.43 6.19
CA ILE A 28 -7.06 -11.15 5.69
C ILE A 28 -6.04 -10.57 6.67
N LYS A 29 -6.34 -10.56 7.97
CA LYS A 29 -5.43 -10.08 9.02
C LYS A 29 -4.11 -10.88 9.01
N HIS A 30 -4.19 -12.20 8.94
CA HIS A 30 -3.00 -13.06 8.89
C HIS A 30 -2.16 -12.77 7.64
N THR A 31 -2.77 -12.77 6.45
CA THR A 31 -2.08 -12.44 5.19
C THR A 31 -1.44 -11.06 5.25
N ASN A 32 -2.13 -10.05 5.77
CA ASN A 32 -1.58 -8.71 5.91
C ASN A 32 -0.41 -8.66 6.91
N HIS A 33 -0.45 -9.44 8.00
CA HIS A 33 0.70 -9.55 8.91
C HIS A 33 1.89 -10.22 8.21
N SER A 34 1.69 -11.31 7.50
CA SER A 34 2.78 -12.00 6.79
C SER A 34 3.39 -11.09 5.72
N LEU A 35 2.55 -10.45 4.91
CA LEU A 35 2.97 -9.54 3.83
C LEU A 35 3.70 -8.31 4.36
N SER A 36 3.16 -7.64 5.38
CA SER A 36 3.84 -6.48 5.98
C SER A 36 5.19 -6.84 6.61
N LYS A 37 5.34 -8.05 7.15
CA LYS A 37 6.65 -8.52 7.65
C LYS A 37 7.63 -8.68 6.49
N ALA A 38 7.20 -9.34 5.41
CA ALA A 38 8.04 -9.55 4.23
C ALA A 38 8.48 -8.23 3.58
N ILE A 39 7.58 -7.25 3.45
CA ILE A 39 7.91 -5.93 2.89
C ILE A 39 8.96 -5.21 3.74
N VAL A 40 8.81 -5.22 5.06
CA VAL A 40 9.77 -4.57 5.97
C VAL A 40 11.10 -5.29 5.96
N GLN A 41 11.10 -6.63 5.92
CA GLN A 41 12.32 -7.42 5.85
C GLN A 41 13.10 -7.13 4.56
N GLU A 42 12.42 -7.13 3.41
CA GLU A 42 13.04 -6.78 2.13
C GLU A 42 13.70 -5.39 2.16
N ALA A 43 13.03 -4.40 2.78
CA ALA A 43 13.59 -3.06 2.92
C ALA A 43 14.85 -3.04 3.80
N VAL A 44 14.88 -3.83 4.88
CA VAL A 44 16.08 -3.98 5.72
C VAL A 44 17.20 -4.67 4.95
N ASP A 45 16.90 -5.78 4.27
CA ASP A 45 17.88 -6.60 3.55
C ASP A 45 18.53 -5.83 2.39
N THR A 46 17.77 -4.93 1.76
CA THR A 46 18.25 -4.04 0.69
C THR A 46 18.88 -2.74 1.20
N GLY A 47 18.95 -2.53 2.52
CA GLY A 47 19.53 -1.31 3.11
C GLY A 47 18.71 -0.04 2.84
N CYS A 48 17.42 -0.17 2.53
CA CYS A 48 16.53 0.96 2.33
C CYS A 48 16.28 1.67 3.67
N LEU A 49 16.28 3.01 3.70
CA LEU A 49 15.96 3.78 4.91
C LEU A 49 14.48 4.21 4.99
N VAL A 50 13.80 4.21 3.84
CA VAL A 50 12.46 4.77 3.67
C VAL A 50 11.58 3.81 2.87
N ILE A 51 10.36 3.57 3.34
CA ILE A 51 9.31 2.88 2.61
C ILE A 51 8.25 3.90 2.17
N ALA A 52 8.01 4.00 0.86
CA ALA A 52 7.00 4.88 0.31
C ALA A 52 5.67 4.13 0.05
N LEU A 53 4.56 4.68 0.51
CA LEU A 53 3.21 4.12 0.33
C LEU A 53 2.27 5.15 -0.30
N GLU A 54 1.31 4.73 -1.11
CA GLU A 54 0.28 5.64 -1.61
C GLU A 54 -0.67 6.09 -0.49
N ASN A 55 -1.01 7.38 -0.45
CA ASN A 55 -2.05 7.92 0.41
C ASN A 55 -3.44 7.59 -0.17
N LEU A 56 -3.98 6.44 0.20
CA LEU A 56 -5.28 5.96 -0.24
C LEU A 56 -6.45 6.50 0.61
N THR A 57 -6.22 7.55 1.40
CA THR A 57 -7.26 8.16 2.23
C THR A 57 -8.38 8.73 1.34
N ASN A 58 -9.64 8.48 1.71
CA ASN A 58 -10.85 8.92 1.00
C ASN A 58 -11.03 8.37 -0.42
N ILE A 59 -10.30 7.31 -0.82
CA ILE A 59 -10.48 6.70 -2.16
C ILE A 59 -11.91 6.15 -2.36
N ARG A 60 -12.57 5.75 -1.27
CA ARG A 60 -13.93 5.20 -1.27
C ARG A 60 -14.98 6.26 -1.63
N ASP A 61 -14.73 7.51 -1.25
CA ASP A 61 -15.66 8.62 -1.45
C ASP A 61 -15.46 9.27 -2.82
N ARG A 62 -14.21 9.27 -3.32
CA ARG A 62 -13.85 9.91 -4.60
C ARG A 62 -14.20 9.07 -5.84
N ILE A 63 -14.26 7.74 -5.71
CA ILE A 63 -14.43 6.87 -6.88
C ILE A 63 -15.90 6.81 -7.34
N LYS A 64 -16.15 7.22 -8.59
CA LYS A 64 -17.35 6.85 -9.34
C LYS A 64 -17.20 5.43 -9.89
N ALA A 65 -17.61 4.43 -9.09
CA ALA A 65 -17.51 3.00 -9.43
C ALA A 65 -18.86 2.30 -9.54
N THR A 66 -18.90 1.27 -10.40
CA THR A 66 -20.00 0.30 -10.43
C THR A 66 -20.09 -0.47 -9.10
N LYS A 67 -21.27 -1.02 -8.81
CA LYS A 67 -21.53 -1.83 -7.61
C LYS A 67 -20.51 -2.97 -7.41
N ARG A 68 -20.04 -3.58 -8.51
CA ARG A 68 -19.03 -4.65 -8.49
C ARG A 68 -17.66 -4.14 -8.04
N VAL A 69 -17.23 -3.00 -8.56
CA VAL A 69 -15.94 -2.38 -8.19
C VAL A 69 -15.99 -1.88 -6.76
N ARG A 70 -17.09 -1.23 -6.36
CA ARG A 70 -17.30 -0.78 -4.97
C ARG A 70 -17.24 -1.94 -3.98
N PHE A 71 -17.88 -3.07 -4.27
CA PHE A 71 -17.81 -4.27 -3.43
C PHE A 71 -16.36 -4.77 -3.24
N ARG A 72 -15.55 -4.77 -4.30
CA ARG A 72 -14.13 -5.14 -4.22
C ARG A 72 -13.32 -4.14 -3.37
N LEU A 73 -13.54 -2.84 -3.58
CA LEU A 73 -12.88 -1.79 -2.79
C LEU A 73 -13.22 -1.90 -1.30
N HIS A 74 -14.48 -2.14 -0.93
CA HIS A 74 -14.81 -2.32 0.49
C HIS A 74 -14.29 -3.64 1.08
N GLY A 75 -14.05 -4.65 0.26
CA GLY A 75 -13.44 -5.91 0.68
C GLY A 75 -11.93 -5.85 0.86
N TRP A 76 -11.25 -4.86 0.26
CA TRP A 76 -9.81 -4.74 0.34
C TRP A 76 -9.36 -3.98 1.60
N ALA A 77 -8.54 -4.63 2.41
CA ALA A 77 -8.06 -4.09 3.69
C ALA A 77 -6.71 -3.35 3.57
N TRP A 78 -6.53 -2.50 2.55
CA TRP A 78 -5.27 -1.77 2.34
C TRP A 78 -4.88 -0.95 3.57
N ALA A 79 -5.84 -0.29 4.22
CA ALA A 79 -5.57 0.52 5.41
C ALA A 79 -5.01 -0.34 6.57
N GLN A 80 -5.42 -1.61 6.68
CA GLN A 80 -4.85 -2.52 7.66
C GLN A 80 -3.41 -2.89 7.29
N LEU A 81 -3.16 -3.21 6.01
CA LEU A 81 -1.81 -3.50 5.53
C LEU A 81 -0.86 -2.32 5.73
N GLN A 82 -1.28 -1.10 5.38
CA GLN A 82 -0.50 0.12 5.58
C GLN A 82 -0.18 0.35 7.06
N ARG A 83 -1.17 0.23 7.96
CA ARG A 83 -0.92 0.30 9.41
C ARG A 83 0.10 -0.74 9.86
N PHE A 84 0.03 -1.96 9.33
CA PHE A 84 0.95 -3.03 9.69
C PHE A 84 2.37 -2.78 9.18
N ILE A 85 2.52 -2.22 7.99
CA ILE A 85 3.82 -1.77 7.47
C ILE A 85 4.37 -0.66 8.37
N VAL A 86 3.57 0.36 8.69
CA VAL A 86 3.99 1.51 9.49
C VAL A 86 4.57 1.09 10.84
N TYR A 87 3.82 0.35 11.67
CA TYR A 87 4.35 0.03 13.01
C TYR A 87 5.55 -0.92 12.96
N LYS A 88 5.63 -1.81 11.95
CA LYS A 88 6.77 -2.73 11.81
C LYS A 88 8.02 -2.03 11.29
N ALA A 89 7.85 -1.12 10.34
CA ALA A 89 8.93 -0.29 9.82
C ALA A 89 9.52 0.57 10.96
N GLN A 90 8.65 1.21 11.75
CA GLN A 90 9.05 1.99 12.93
C GLN A 90 9.83 1.15 13.94
N ALA A 91 9.41 -0.11 14.19
CA ALA A 91 10.09 -1.00 15.12
C ALA A 91 11.53 -1.37 14.70
N VAL A 92 11.87 -1.24 13.42
CA VAL A 92 13.23 -1.48 12.89
C VAL A 92 13.94 -0.19 12.45
N GLY A 93 13.41 0.98 12.82
CA GLY A 93 14.01 2.29 12.52
C GLY A 93 13.79 2.82 11.10
N LEU A 94 12.95 2.18 10.29
CA LEU A 94 12.62 2.64 8.94
C LEU A 94 11.58 3.77 8.96
N LYS A 95 11.78 4.77 8.10
CA LYS A 95 10.80 5.83 7.86
C LYS A 95 9.73 5.36 6.88
N VAL A 96 8.49 5.82 7.07
CA VAL A 96 7.39 5.57 6.12
C VAL A 96 6.82 6.90 5.64
N VAL A 97 6.80 7.10 4.33
CA VAL A 97 6.27 8.31 3.71
C VAL A 97 5.05 7.99 2.86
N PHE A 98 4.06 8.89 2.90
CA PHE A 98 2.82 8.74 2.14
C PHE A 98 2.81 9.69 0.94
N VAL A 99 2.67 9.12 -0.26
CA VAL A 99 2.72 9.83 -1.53
C VAL A 99 1.32 9.97 -2.12
N ASN A 100 1.01 11.11 -2.74
CA ASN A 100 -0.27 11.30 -3.44
C ASN A 100 -0.38 10.28 -4.61
N PRO A 101 -1.42 9.41 -4.64
CA PRO A 101 -1.60 8.43 -5.72
C PRO A 101 -1.99 9.05 -7.07
N ALA A 102 -2.29 10.34 -7.12
CA ALA A 102 -2.70 10.99 -8.36
C ALA A 102 -1.61 10.88 -9.44
N TYR A 103 -2.00 10.40 -10.62
CA TYR A 103 -1.15 10.27 -11.82
C TYR A 103 0.10 9.40 -11.69
N THR A 104 0.38 8.75 -10.56
CA THR A 104 1.55 7.87 -10.35
C THR A 104 1.61 6.73 -11.38
N SER A 105 0.47 6.15 -11.70
CA SER A 105 0.35 5.05 -12.67
C SER A 105 0.16 5.48 -14.13
N LYS A 106 0.03 6.79 -14.40
CA LYS A 106 -0.16 7.36 -15.75
C LYS A 106 1.02 8.20 -16.22
N THR A 107 1.89 8.61 -15.32
CA THR A 107 3.11 9.36 -15.65
C THR A 107 4.22 8.38 -15.98
N CYS A 108 4.99 8.58 -17.03
CA CYS A 108 6.11 7.72 -17.35
C CYS A 108 7.21 7.83 -16.28
N ALA A 109 7.61 6.71 -15.69
CA ALA A 109 8.71 6.70 -14.72
C ALA A 109 10.07 7.05 -15.34
N GLU A 110 10.21 6.97 -16.67
CA GLU A 110 11.42 7.32 -17.41
C GLU A 110 11.43 8.82 -17.75
N CYS A 111 10.62 9.21 -18.74
CA CYS A 111 10.64 10.57 -19.33
C CYS A 111 9.63 11.54 -18.72
N LYS A 112 8.88 11.14 -17.69
CA LYS A 112 7.92 11.96 -16.92
C LYS A 112 6.69 12.48 -17.69
N GLU A 113 6.58 12.13 -18.96
CA GLU A 113 5.40 12.44 -19.78
C GLU A 113 4.21 11.55 -19.47
N LEU A 114 3.00 12.06 -19.74
CA LEU A 114 1.78 11.26 -19.60
C LEU A 114 1.75 10.13 -20.64
N GLY A 115 1.57 8.92 -20.15
CA GLY A 115 1.36 7.73 -20.97
C GLY A 115 -0.08 7.24 -20.96
N ILE A 116 -0.32 6.19 -21.72
CA ILE A 116 -1.61 5.53 -21.84
C ILE A 116 -1.61 4.30 -20.95
N ARG A 117 -2.52 4.28 -19.97
CA ARG A 117 -2.76 3.12 -19.11
C ARG A 117 -4.05 2.41 -19.51
N VAL A 118 -3.95 1.12 -19.80
CA VAL A 118 -5.10 0.22 -19.99
C VAL A 118 -4.97 -0.96 -19.04
N LYS A 119 -5.80 -0.99 -17.99
CA LYS A 119 -5.73 -1.98 -16.89
C LYS A 119 -4.32 -2.05 -16.28
N HIS A 120 -3.61 -3.14 -16.56
CA HIS A 120 -2.29 -3.49 -16.05
C HIS A 120 -1.15 -3.07 -16.99
N ARG A 121 -1.47 -2.56 -18.19
CA ARG A 121 -0.47 -2.16 -19.19
C ARG A 121 -0.32 -0.65 -19.19
N PHE A 122 0.92 -0.19 -19.13
CA PHE A 122 1.31 1.20 -19.34
C PHE A 122 2.16 1.29 -20.61
N VAL A 123 1.87 2.29 -21.46
CA VAL A 123 2.64 2.60 -22.67
C VAL A 123 2.92 4.10 -22.70
N CYS A 124 4.20 4.49 -22.74
CA CYS A 124 4.58 5.86 -23.03
C CYS A 124 4.67 6.08 -24.53
N LYS A 125 4.07 7.16 -25.03
CA LYS A 125 4.13 7.53 -26.46
C LYS A 125 5.35 8.38 -26.82
N VAL A 126 6.02 8.94 -25.82
CA VAL A 126 7.18 9.82 -26.01
C VAL A 126 8.48 9.02 -26.04
N CYS A 127 8.79 8.26 -24.97
CA CYS A 127 10.00 7.43 -24.93
C CYS A 127 9.78 5.97 -25.39
N GLY A 128 8.56 5.61 -25.80
CA GLY A 128 8.23 4.27 -26.30
C GLY A 128 8.15 3.15 -25.25
N ILE A 129 8.46 3.43 -23.97
CA ILE A 129 8.54 2.39 -22.95
C ILE A 129 7.20 1.71 -22.68
N GLN A 130 7.23 0.39 -22.49
CA GLN A 130 6.08 -0.43 -22.15
C GLN A 130 6.40 -1.25 -20.91
N ARG A 131 5.50 -1.21 -19.91
CA ARG A 131 5.67 -1.97 -18.66
C ARG A 131 4.35 -2.19 -17.95
N HIS A 132 4.39 -3.01 -16.90
CA HIS A 132 3.25 -3.16 -16.00
C HIS A 132 2.94 -1.82 -15.30
N SER A 133 1.66 -1.45 -15.20
CA SER A 133 1.24 -0.16 -14.63
C SER A 133 1.68 0.02 -13.19
N ASP A 134 1.71 -1.08 -12.43
CA ASP A 134 2.01 -1.03 -11.01
C ASP A 134 3.52 -0.92 -10.77
N LEU A 135 4.36 -1.48 -11.66
CA LEU A 135 5.81 -1.25 -11.66
C LEU A 135 6.13 0.20 -12.07
N ASN A 136 5.44 0.74 -13.05
CA ASN A 136 5.58 2.15 -13.39
C ASN A 136 5.18 3.07 -12.22
N ALA A 137 4.08 2.73 -11.53
CA ALA A 137 3.62 3.48 -10.37
C ALA A 137 4.62 3.40 -9.21
N SER A 138 5.16 2.22 -8.87
CA SER A 138 6.11 2.06 -7.77
C SER A 138 7.39 2.88 -7.99
N LEU A 139 7.90 2.94 -9.22
CA LEU A 139 9.06 3.77 -9.57
C LEU A 139 8.77 5.27 -9.43
N ASN A 140 7.59 5.71 -9.84
CA ASN A 140 7.19 7.11 -9.63
C ASN A 140 7.03 7.45 -8.15
N ILE A 141 6.42 6.55 -7.37
CA ILE A 141 6.24 6.72 -5.93
C ILE A 141 7.59 6.81 -5.22
N SER A 142 8.53 5.92 -5.55
CA SER A 142 9.90 5.94 -5.04
C SER A 142 10.58 7.28 -5.32
N ARG A 143 10.51 7.75 -6.58
CA ARG A 143 11.07 9.06 -6.95
C ARG A 143 10.45 10.22 -6.16
N ILE A 144 9.12 10.26 -6.04
CA ILE A 144 8.43 11.32 -5.30
C ILE A 144 8.83 11.31 -3.83
N ALA A 145 8.98 10.12 -3.23
CA ALA A 145 9.47 9.98 -1.87
C ALA A 145 10.88 10.54 -1.71
N THR A 146 11.82 10.19 -2.58
CA THR A 146 13.19 10.74 -2.54
C THR A 146 13.21 12.26 -2.67
N SER A 147 12.37 12.84 -3.54
CA SER A 147 12.27 14.29 -3.68
C SER A 147 11.63 14.98 -2.46
N ALA A 148 10.67 14.32 -1.80
CA ALA A 148 10.06 14.83 -0.58
C ALA A 148 11.02 14.77 0.61
N ASP A 149 11.75 13.66 0.76
CA ASP A 149 12.76 13.50 1.81
C ASP A 149 13.92 14.49 1.66
N ALA A 150 14.34 14.79 0.42
CA ALA A 150 15.34 15.82 0.15
C ALA A 150 14.86 17.24 0.53
N ALA A 151 13.55 17.50 0.50
CA ALA A 151 12.97 18.79 0.89
C ALA A 151 12.79 18.94 2.41
N THR A 152 12.61 17.84 3.14
CA THR A 152 12.66 17.82 4.61
C THR A 152 14.08 17.46 5.07
N GLY A 153 14.94 18.48 5.19
CA GLY A 153 16.33 18.35 5.62
C GLY A 153 16.55 17.40 6.81
N ALA A 154 17.72 16.76 6.81
CA ALA A 154 18.16 15.73 7.74
C ALA A 154 17.68 15.94 9.19
N VAL A 155 16.62 15.23 9.59
CA VAL A 155 16.29 15.07 11.00
C VAL A 155 17.29 14.09 11.60
N ASN A 156 18.13 14.61 12.52
CA ASN A 156 19.11 13.87 13.29
C ASN A 156 18.55 12.50 13.74
N HIS A 157 19.14 11.43 13.21
CA HIS A 157 18.88 10.10 13.75
C HIS A 157 19.66 9.97 15.08
N PRO A 158 19.03 9.52 16.17
CA PRO A 158 19.79 9.12 17.35
C PRO A 158 20.71 7.97 16.93
N ASN A 159 22.01 8.14 17.15
CA ASN A 159 23.01 7.13 16.84
C ASN A 159 22.78 5.91 17.75
N MET A 160 22.10 4.88 17.24
CA MET A 160 21.82 3.65 17.98
C MET A 160 23.10 2.89 18.38
N GLU A 161 24.22 3.08 17.68
CA GLU A 161 25.52 2.54 18.13
C GLU A 161 26.04 3.24 19.40
N ALA A 162 25.79 4.54 19.55
CA ALA A 162 26.20 5.28 20.74
C ALA A 162 25.37 4.87 21.97
N ALA A 163 24.08 4.58 21.79
CA ALA A 163 23.19 4.15 22.87
C ALA A 163 23.49 2.72 23.38
N LEU A 164 24.02 1.85 22.52
CA LEU A 164 24.42 0.49 22.90
C LEU A 164 25.80 0.44 23.57
N ARG A 165 26.70 1.40 23.26
CA ARG A 165 28.02 1.50 23.90
C ARG A 165 28.02 2.16 25.28
N SER A 166 26.94 2.81 25.69
CA SER A 166 26.79 3.39 27.04
C SER A 166 26.18 2.41 28.07
N LEU A 167 25.88 1.18 27.65
CA LEU A 167 25.29 0.13 28.48
C LEU A 167 26.22 -1.09 28.68
N LEU A 168 27.47 -0.99 28.26
CA LEU A 168 28.58 -1.89 28.59
C LEU A 168 29.67 -1.09 29.29
#